data_AF-A0A7X5DH28-F1
#
_entry.id   AF-A0A7X5DH28-F1
#
_cell.length_a   1.000
_cell.length_b   1.000
_cell.length_c   1.000
_cell.angle_alpha   90.00
_cell.angle_beta   90.00
_cell.angle_gamma   90.00
#
_symmetry.space_group_name_H-M   'P 1'
#
loop_
_entity.id
_entity.type
_entity.pdbx_description
1 polymer ?
#
loop_
_entity_poly.entity_id
_entity_poly.type
_entity_poly.pdbx_seq_one_letter_code
_entity_poly.pdbx_strand_id
1 'polypeptide(L)'
;MYDWAVGWGTNRVIGGGTFGYSNEPKDMVNSKYIIVWGTNPVLTTPQTWRIILQAKDNGAKLLCIDPMRSATSHYCDEWIQIKQGTDLYLALAMLNEIVKEDRIDVEYVKRATTAPFLIRQDTGLFLRRSDIEGGELADVRDAVTLNTAGSTKADPAYVMNEVTGEIALYTECDTPVLEGEFEVRGIKVKTAYSALKEHMAAYTVEDASELSGVPVETIRELVDIYTSGEPVMAYTQFGIDHYRGSHLWGQTLAIIAALTNNLSRHGSGLGGPGCPKGALAPLYVNPVVSTGVSPVDIANMDPRLCSAAWLETVRTGKYCGEDYPIKAFVGATGNPASNYPQQRLWLEDVVGNLDLIVTTDIEMTDTARYSDYVLPASFWLEYPDIRGNFSNPYLVYGGKAIEPLWECKNDSEITTLIAHGLGYEEHYPYFTDEEWIDIGLDSDENRARGIDHATLKEKKAIRQLGTEEEPWMVGGFEYDNEFPTPSGRAEIYCEIPTACYEYGQDWQSEAKDQQFPVWLPPFENWPGAEIRSKYPL
;
A
#
# COMPACT_ATOMS: atom_id res chain seq x y z
N MET A 1 -3.64 8.26 7.92
CA MET A 1 -2.32 8.46 7.31
C MET A 1 -2.54 8.61 5.81
N TYR A 2 -1.98 9.66 5.20
CA TYR A 2 -2.31 10.09 3.84
C TYR A 2 -1.45 9.43 2.74
N ASP A 3 -0.50 8.54 3.07
CA ASP A 3 0.47 8.01 2.12
C ASP A 3 0.44 6.48 1.94
N TRP A 4 -0.61 5.79 2.40
CA TRP A 4 -0.73 4.32 2.33
C TRP A 4 -2.18 3.82 2.21
N ALA A 5 -3.14 4.71 1.98
CA ALA A 5 -4.55 4.34 1.99
C ALA A 5 -4.87 3.39 0.82
N VAL A 6 -4.46 3.74 -0.40
CA VAL A 6 -4.63 2.88 -1.58
C VAL A 6 -3.94 1.53 -1.37
N GLY A 7 -2.71 1.56 -0.82
CA GLY A 7 -1.94 0.37 -0.52
C GLY A 7 -2.59 -0.53 0.55
N TRP A 8 -3.26 0.04 1.54
CA TRP A 8 -4.07 -0.71 2.51
C TRP A 8 -5.22 -1.45 1.82
N GLY A 9 -5.83 -0.80 0.84
CA GLY A 9 -6.86 -1.38 -0.03
C GLY A 9 -6.39 -2.60 -0.80
N THR A 10 -5.28 -2.45 -1.52
CA THR A 10 -4.75 -3.58 -2.32
C THR A 10 -4.18 -4.67 -1.45
N ASN A 11 -3.63 -4.35 -0.27
CA ASN A 11 -3.16 -5.35 0.68
C ASN A 11 -4.26 -6.35 1.05
N ARG A 12 -5.50 -5.88 1.23
CA ARG A 12 -6.65 -6.74 1.48
C ARG A 12 -6.92 -7.77 0.39
N VAL A 13 -6.49 -7.51 -0.85
CA VAL A 13 -6.76 -8.36 -2.02
C VAL A 13 -5.55 -9.23 -2.38
N ILE A 14 -4.36 -8.66 -2.43
CA ILE A 14 -3.16 -9.34 -2.94
C ILE A 14 -2.04 -9.47 -1.90
N GLY A 15 -2.30 -9.13 -0.62
CA GLY A 15 -1.32 -9.27 0.47
C GLY A 15 -0.19 -8.26 0.45
N GLY A 16 -0.26 -7.24 -0.43
CA GLY A 16 0.73 -6.19 -0.57
C GLY A 16 0.15 -4.86 -1.05
N GLY A 17 0.80 -3.75 -0.66
CA GLY A 17 0.38 -2.40 -1.05
C GLY A 17 0.88 -2.01 -2.44
N THR A 18 0.10 -1.21 -3.19
CA THR A 18 0.44 -0.66 -4.53
C THR A 18 1.81 0.01 -4.66
N PHE A 19 2.40 0.47 -3.56
CA PHE A 19 3.69 1.15 -3.52
C PHE A 19 4.88 0.24 -3.19
N GLY A 20 4.62 -0.97 -2.70
CA GLY A 20 5.64 -1.96 -2.31
C GLY A 20 5.35 -3.37 -2.84
N TYR A 21 4.42 -3.49 -3.78
CA TYR A 21 3.95 -4.75 -4.35
C TYR A 21 3.35 -4.51 -5.76
N SER A 22 4.16 -3.94 -6.67
CA SER A 22 3.88 -3.77 -8.11
C SER A 22 5.05 -4.30 -8.94
N ASN A 23 4.83 -4.72 -10.20
CA ASN A 23 5.92 -5.24 -11.03
C ASN A 23 7.05 -4.20 -11.15
N GLU A 24 8.27 -4.67 -11.45
CA GLU A 24 9.35 -3.75 -11.75
C GLU A 24 8.91 -2.75 -12.84
N PRO A 25 9.16 -1.44 -12.69
CA PRO A 25 8.67 -0.45 -13.65
C PRO A 25 9.09 -0.71 -15.10
N LYS A 26 10.24 -1.36 -15.30
CA LYS A 26 10.74 -1.78 -16.63
C LYS A 26 9.75 -2.71 -17.35
N ASP A 27 8.96 -3.51 -16.63
CA ASP A 27 7.96 -4.41 -17.21
C ASP A 27 6.83 -3.66 -17.93
N MET A 28 6.58 -2.38 -17.61
CA MET A 28 5.54 -1.60 -18.27
C MET A 28 5.73 -1.47 -19.79
N VAL A 29 6.95 -1.71 -20.32
CA VAL A 29 7.19 -1.73 -21.77
C VAL A 29 6.40 -2.83 -22.51
N ASN A 30 5.90 -3.83 -21.78
CA ASN A 30 5.07 -4.91 -22.28
C ASN A 30 3.56 -4.60 -22.23
N SER A 31 3.17 -3.44 -21.69
CA SER A 31 1.75 -3.07 -21.53
C SER A 31 1.11 -2.77 -22.88
N LYS A 32 -0.16 -3.14 -23.06
CA LYS A 32 -0.97 -2.67 -24.20
C LYS A 32 -1.72 -1.39 -23.86
N TYR A 33 -2.13 -1.26 -22.60
CA TYR A 33 -2.77 -0.06 -22.07
C TYR A 33 -2.07 0.36 -20.77
N ILE A 34 -1.80 1.66 -20.65
CA ILE A 34 -1.37 2.25 -19.37
C ILE A 34 -2.36 3.34 -19.01
N ILE A 35 -3.09 3.11 -17.92
CA ILE A 35 -4.06 4.05 -17.36
C ILE A 35 -3.36 4.80 -16.23
N VAL A 36 -2.99 6.05 -16.49
CA VAL A 36 -2.40 6.95 -15.50
C VAL A 36 -3.53 7.59 -14.71
N TRP A 37 -3.72 7.18 -13.45
CA TRP A 37 -4.86 7.58 -12.63
C TRP A 37 -4.42 8.26 -11.34
N GLY A 38 -4.75 9.55 -11.21
CA GLY A 38 -4.48 10.33 -10.00
C GLY A 38 -3.00 10.57 -9.76
N THR A 39 -2.19 10.67 -10.81
CA THR A 39 -0.74 10.96 -10.71
C THR A 39 -0.24 11.70 -11.95
N ASN A 40 0.86 12.44 -11.80
CA ASN A 40 1.46 13.27 -12.85
C ASN A 40 2.95 12.91 -13.07
N PRO A 41 3.26 11.70 -13.58
CA PRO A 41 4.61 11.16 -13.69
C PRO A 41 5.59 12.02 -14.50
N VAL A 42 5.10 12.86 -15.42
CA VAL A 42 5.95 13.83 -16.12
C VAL A 42 6.73 14.72 -15.14
N LEU A 43 6.11 15.11 -14.03
CA LEU A 43 6.71 16.00 -13.03
C LEU A 43 7.17 15.25 -11.78
N THR A 44 6.39 14.26 -11.31
CA THR A 44 6.62 13.64 -10.00
C THR A 44 7.56 12.45 -10.05
N THR A 45 7.64 11.74 -11.19
CA THR A 45 8.51 10.57 -11.36
C THR A 45 9.09 10.48 -12.78
N PRO A 46 9.91 11.46 -13.20
CA PRO A 46 10.47 11.51 -14.54
C PRO A 46 11.32 10.27 -14.90
N GLN A 47 11.93 9.62 -13.90
CA GLN A 47 12.68 8.37 -14.03
C GLN A 47 11.82 7.19 -14.53
N THR A 48 10.53 7.19 -14.20
CA THR A 48 9.56 6.18 -14.61
C THR A 48 8.81 6.62 -15.86
N TRP A 49 8.58 7.92 -16.02
CA TRP A 49 7.94 8.48 -17.21
C TRP A 49 8.63 8.08 -18.51
N ARG A 50 9.97 8.04 -18.54
CA ARG A 50 10.72 7.56 -19.71
C ARG A 50 10.36 6.12 -20.11
N ILE A 51 9.99 5.26 -19.15
CA ILE A 51 9.61 3.87 -19.40
C ILE A 51 8.18 3.81 -19.94
N ILE A 52 7.28 4.64 -19.39
CA ILE A 52 5.90 4.78 -19.91
C ILE A 52 5.93 5.27 -21.38
N LEU A 53 6.83 6.20 -21.72
CA LEU A 53 7.03 6.63 -23.10
C LEU A 53 7.58 5.50 -23.99
N GLN A 54 8.50 4.67 -23.50
CA GLN A 54 8.96 3.49 -24.23
C GLN A 54 7.82 2.50 -24.50
N ALA A 55 6.94 2.27 -23.53
CA ALA A 55 5.75 1.46 -23.73
C ALA A 55 4.84 2.04 -24.83
N LYS A 56 4.66 3.37 -24.84
CA LYS A 56 3.93 4.08 -25.90
C LYS A 56 4.59 3.92 -27.27
N ASP A 57 5.91 4.05 -27.36
CA ASP A 57 6.67 3.82 -28.60
C ASP A 57 6.52 2.37 -29.10
N ASN A 58 6.35 1.41 -28.17
CA ASN A 58 6.03 0.00 -28.45
C ASN A 58 4.54 -0.24 -28.82
N GLY A 59 3.71 0.80 -28.84
CA GLY A 59 2.30 0.73 -29.27
C GLY A 59 1.28 0.57 -28.13
N ALA A 60 1.66 0.89 -26.88
CA ALA A 60 0.71 1.04 -25.79
C ALA A 60 -0.16 2.30 -25.96
N LYS A 61 -1.46 2.21 -25.67
CA LYS A 61 -2.35 3.39 -25.56
C LYS A 61 -2.24 3.95 -24.13
N LEU A 62 -1.94 5.25 -24.00
CA LEU A 62 -1.89 5.93 -22.70
C LEU A 62 -3.19 6.69 -22.44
N LEU A 63 -3.86 6.38 -21.33
CA LEU A 63 -5.06 7.10 -20.88
C LEU A 63 -4.72 7.83 -19.58
N CYS A 64 -5.21 9.05 -19.40
CA CYS A 64 -5.00 9.83 -18.17
C CYS A 64 -6.34 10.19 -17.53
N ILE A 65 -6.60 9.66 -16.34
CA ILE A 65 -7.76 10.02 -15.51
C ILE A 65 -7.28 11.05 -14.48
N ASP A 66 -7.63 12.31 -14.72
CA ASP A 66 -7.14 13.45 -13.95
C ASP A 66 -8.18 14.59 -14.01
N PRO A 67 -8.57 15.20 -12.87
CA PRO A 67 -9.46 16.36 -12.88
C PRO A 67 -8.91 17.56 -13.65
N MET A 68 -7.58 17.66 -13.74
CA MET A 68 -6.88 18.73 -14.45
C MET A 68 -6.26 18.22 -15.73
N ARG A 69 -6.15 19.11 -16.72
CA ARG A 69 -5.35 18.83 -17.92
C ARG A 69 -3.86 19.01 -17.59
N SER A 70 -3.29 18.04 -16.89
CA SER A 70 -1.92 18.05 -16.38
C SER A 70 -0.85 17.89 -17.48
N ALA A 71 0.43 18.08 -17.12
CA ALA A 71 1.53 17.85 -18.06
C ALA A 71 1.50 16.41 -18.60
N THR A 72 1.19 15.43 -17.75
CA THR A 72 1.00 14.03 -18.15
C THR A 72 -0.15 13.87 -19.15
N SER A 73 -1.31 14.46 -18.87
CA SER A 73 -2.48 14.29 -19.74
C SER A 73 -2.27 14.84 -21.15
N HIS A 74 -1.38 15.82 -21.34
CA HIS A 74 -1.00 16.32 -22.67
C HIS A 74 -0.21 15.32 -23.52
N TYR A 75 0.49 14.37 -22.92
CA TYR A 75 1.24 13.32 -23.62
C TYR A 75 0.44 12.02 -23.80
N CYS A 76 -0.63 11.85 -23.03
CA CYS A 76 -1.54 10.72 -23.16
C CYS A 76 -2.38 10.81 -24.43
N ASP A 77 -2.79 9.65 -24.94
CA ASP A 77 -3.66 9.56 -26.12
C ASP A 77 -5.08 10.03 -25.80
N GLU A 78 -5.46 9.88 -24.53
CA GLU A 78 -6.77 10.30 -24.02
C GLU A 78 -6.65 10.93 -22.64
N TRP A 79 -7.37 12.03 -22.44
CA TRP A 79 -7.56 12.67 -21.13
C TRP A 79 -9.03 12.55 -20.73
N ILE A 80 -9.27 11.81 -19.65
CA ILE A 80 -10.58 11.59 -19.06
C ILE A 80 -10.69 12.53 -17.86
N GLN A 81 -11.42 13.62 -18.03
CA GLN A 81 -11.63 14.59 -16.97
C GLN A 81 -12.65 14.05 -15.96
N ILE A 82 -12.16 13.71 -14.78
CA ILE A 82 -13.00 13.27 -13.67
C ILE A 82 -13.24 14.41 -12.67
N LYS A 83 -14.39 14.45 -12.02
CA LYS A 83 -14.63 15.34 -10.89
C LYS A 83 -13.88 14.86 -9.65
N GLN A 84 -13.26 15.79 -8.92
CA GLN A 84 -12.43 15.48 -7.74
C GLN A 84 -13.19 14.63 -6.72
N GLY A 85 -12.54 13.58 -6.23
CA GLY A 85 -13.06 12.72 -5.17
C GLY A 85 -14.14 11.74 -5.60
N THR A 86 -14.41 11.59 -6.90
CA THR A 86 -15.43 10.66 -7.44
C THR A 86 -14.85 9.36 -8.01
N ASP A 87 -13.53 9.22 -7.95
CA ASP A 87 -12.75 8.10 -8.48
C ASP A 87 -13.21 6.75 -7.94
N LEU A 88 -13.54 6.67 -6.64
CA LEU A 88 -14.06 5.46 -6.01
C LEU A 88 -15.40 5.05 -6.62
N TYR A 89 -16.35 5.98 -6.84
CA TYR A 89 -17.63 5.62 -7.45
C TYR A 89 -17.45 5.15 -8.89
N LEU A 90 -16.56 5.80 -9.66
CA LEU A 90 -16.21 5.37 -11.01
C LEU A 90 -15.67 3.93 -11.01
N ALA A 91 -14.71 3.61 -10.14
CA ALA A 91 -14.15 2.26 -10.03
C ALA A 91 -15.20 1.23 -9.58
N LEU A 92 -16.09 1.58 -8.65
CA LEU A 92 -17.18 0.70 -8.20
C LEU A 92 -18.16 0.38 -9.32
N ALA A 93 -18.52 1.38 -10.14
CA ALA A 93 -19.40 1.18 -11.28
C ALA A 93 -18.75 0.36 -12.39
N MET A 94 -17.43 0.53 -12.63
CA MET A 94 -16.68 -0.34 -13.52
C MET A 94 -16.71 -1.79 -13.03
N LEU A 95 -16.49 -2.02 -11.73
CA LEU A 95 -16.56 -3.36 -11.14
C LEU A 95 -17.96 -3.96 -11.27
N ASN A 96 -19.01 -3.18 -11.01
CA ASN A 96 -20.40 -3.62 -11.20
C ASN A 96 -20.65 -4.06 -12.64
N GLU A 97 -20.28 -3.25 -13.65
CA GLU A 97 -20.49 -3.60 -15.06
C GLU A 97 -19.77 -4.92 -15.41
N ILE A 98 -18.53 -5.11 -14.93
CA ILE A 98 -17.75 -6.34 -15.14
C ILE A 98 -18.46 -7.57 -14.57
N VAL A 99 -18.90 -7.52 -13.30
CA VAL A 99 -19.50 -8.69 -12.64
C VAL A 99 -20.95 -8.93 -13.06
N LYS A 100 -21.69 -7.87 -13.41
CA LYS A 100 -23.07 -7.95 -13.90
C LYS A 100 -23.16 -8.62 -15.27
N GLU A 101 -22.19 -8.37 -16.14
CA GLU A 101 -22.11 -8.95 -17.49
C GLU A 101 -21.22 -10.21 -17.56
N ASP A 102 -20.69 -10.67 -16.43
CA ASP A 102 -19.76 -11.81 -16.31
C ASP A 102 -18.55 -11.70 -17.26
N ARG A 103 -18.02 -10.49 -17.42
CA ARG A 103 -16.86 -10.17 -18.28
C ARG A 103 -15.55 -10.44 -17.56
N ILE A 104 -15.37 -11.67 -17.10
CA ILE A 104 -14.23 -12.11 -16.27
C ILE A 104 -13.45 -13.24 -16.94
N ASP A 105 -12.21 -13.46 -16.50
CA ASP A 105 -11.46 -14.67 -16.86
C ASP A 105 -11.89 -15.82 -15.93
N VAL A 106 -12.94 -16.55 -16.32
CA VAL A 106 -13.59 -17.57 -15.46
C VAL A 106 -12.61 -18.63 -14.95
N GLU A 107 -11.73 -19.14 -15.80
CA GLU A 107 -10.76 -20.18 -15.45
C GLU A 107 -9.71 -19.64 -14.46
N TYR A 108 -9.20 -18.43 -14.71
CA TYR A 108 -8.31 -17.76 -13.77
C TYR A 108 -9.01 -17.50 -12.43
N VAL A 109 -10.22 -16.95 -12.46
CA VAL A 109 -10.98 -16.54 -11.26
C VAL A 109 -11.25 -17.74 -10.35
N LYS A 110 -11.71 -18.87 -10.90
CA LYS A 110 -11.94 -20.11 -10.14
C LYS A 110 -10.67 -20.62 -9.45
N ARG A 111 -9.51 -20.47 -10.09
CA ARG A 111 -8.23 -21.02 -9.61
C ARG A 111 -7.45 -20.07 -8.70
N ALA A 112 -7.42 -18.78 -9.00
CA ALA A 112 -6.46 -17.83 -8.45
C ALA A 112 -7.08 -16.82 -7.49
N THR A 113 -8.39 -16.87 -7.26
CA THR A 113 -9.10 -15.94 -6.37
C THR A 113 -9.96 -16.70 -5.34
N THR A 114 -10.45 -15.97 -4.33
CA THR A 114 -11.43 -16.49 -3.36
C THR A 114 -12.88 -16.33 -3.81
N ALA A 115 -13.11 -15.95 -5.07
CA ALA A 115 -14.44 -15.85 -5.67
C ALA A 115 -15.36 -17.08 -5.48
N PRO A 116 -14.87 -18.33 -5.59
CA PRO A 116 -15.71 -19.51 -5.35
C PRO A 116 -15.90 -19.87 -3.86
N PHE A 117 -15.24 -19.19 -2.92
CA PHE A 117 -15.26 -19.58 -1.52
C PHE A 117 -16.66 -19.37 -0.92
N LEU A 118 -17.07 -20.29 -0.06
CA LEU A 118 -18.39 -20.26 0.57
C LEU A 118 -18.37 -19.36 1.81
N ILE A 119 -19.10 -18.25 1.78
CA ILE A 119 -19.34 -17.37 2.91
C ILE A 119 -20.56 -17.88 3.67
N ARG A 120 -20.42 -18.06 4.99
CA ARG A 120 -21.53 -18.37 5.88
C ARG A 120 -22.41 -17.14 6.09
N GLN A 121 -23.71 -17.28 5.86
CA GLN A 121 -24.65 -16.15 5.98
C GLN A 121 -24.97 -15.77 7.44
N ASP A 122 -24.66 -16.64 8.41
CA ASP A 122 -24.89 -16.39 9.84
C ASP A 122 -23.76 -15.57 10.48
N THR A 123 -22.53 -15.68 9.99
CA THR A 123 -21.34 -15.02 10.55
C THR A 123 -20.66 -14.03 9.62
N GLY A 124 -20.85 -14.14 8.29
CA GLY A 124 -20.08 -13.38 7.30
C GLY A 124 -18.63 -13.86 7.14
N LEU A 125 -18.30 -15.06 7.61
CA LEU A 125 -16.96 -15.65 7.48
C LEU A 125 -16.98 -16.80 6.48
N PHE A 126 -15.83 -17.15 5.93
CA PHE A 126 -15.70 -18.35 5.09
C PHE A 126 -16.01 -19.60 5.91
N LEU A 127 -16.75 -20.53 5.28
CA LEU A 127 -16.98 -21.87 5.80
C LEU A 127 -15.67 -22.65 5.71
N ARG A 128 -15.08 -23.00 6.85
CA ARG A 128 -13.79 -23.68 6.94
C ARG A 128 -13.92 -25.14 7.33
N ARG A 129 -12.83 -25.90 7.16
CA ARG A 129 -12.71 -27.28 7.64
C ARG A 129 -13.11 -27.38 9.12
N SER A 130 -12.60 -26.48 9.96
CA SER A 130 -12.90 -26.49 11.40
C SER A 130 -14.38 -26.29 11.74
N ASP A 131 -15.17 -25.61 10.89
CA ASP A 131 -16.62 -25.46 11.09
C ASP A 131 -17.39 -26.78 10.91
N ILE A 132 -16.84 -27.70 10.12
CA ILE A 132 -17.50 -28.95 9.70
C ILE A 132 -16.91 -30.16 10.44
N GLU A 133 -15.60 -30.19 10.60
CA GLU A 133 -14.84 -31.31 11.17
C GLU A 133 -14.43 -31.07 12.63
N GLY A 134 -14.53 -29.83 13.13
CA GLY A 134 -13.99 -29.41 14.41
C GLY A 134 -12.48 -29.19 14.37
N GLY A 135 -11.89 -28.78 15.49
CA GLY A 135 -10.45 -28.57 15.62
C GLY A 135 -10.10 -27.36 16.49
N GLU A 136 -8.80 -27.14 16.71
CA GLU A 136 -8.30 -26.05 17.56
C GLU A 136 -8.65 -24.65 17.03
N LEU A 137 -8.89 -24.54 15.71
CA LEU A 137 -9.26 -23.29 15.06
C LEU A 137 -10.77 -23.06 14.95
N ALA A 138 -11.63 -23.98 15.42
CA ALA A 138 -13.08 -23.88 15.25
C ALA A 138 -13.70 -22.65 15.95
N ASP A 139 -13.11 -22.23 17.08
CA ASP A 139 -13.58 -21.08 17.87
C ASP A 139 -12.73 -19.81 17.67
N VAL A 140 -11.69 -19.88 16.83
CA VAL A 140 -10.76 -18.75 16.59
C VAL A 140 -11.29 -17.87 15.46
N ARG A 141 -11.87 -16.72 15.81
CA ARG A 141 -12.58 -15.83 14.88
C ARG A 141 -12.16 -14.37 15.05
N ASP A 142 -10.90 -14.12 15.40
CA ASP A 142 -10.33 -12.79 15.52
C ASP A 142 -9.59 -12.36 14.24
N ALA A 143 -9.51 -11.04 14.02
CA ALA A 143 -8.92 -10.47 12.82
C ALA A 143 -7.41 -10.73 12.69
N VAL A 144 -6.69 -10.80 13.81
CA VAL A 144 -5.23 -11.01 13.80
C VAL A 144 -4.93 -12.38 13.24
N THR A 145 -5.65 -13.40 13.70
CA THR A 145 -5.50 -14.78 13.20
C THR A 145 -5.96 -14.90 11.75
N LEU A 146 -7.18 -14.45 11.44
CA LEU A 146 -7.80 -14.70 10.12
C LEU A 146 -7.22 -13.87 8.98
N ASN A 147 -6.68 -12.68 9.25
CA ASN A 147 -6.04 -11.86 8.22
C ASN A 147 -4.54 -12.15 8.05
N THR A 148 -3.96 -13.05 8.86
CA THR A 148 -2.55 -13.43 8.73
C THR A 148 -2.34 -14.25 7.45
N ALA A 149 -1.25 -13.97 6.70
CA ALA A 149 -0.90 -14.69 5.49
C ALA A 149 -0.78 -16.21 5.75
N GLY A 150 -1.40 -17.01 4.89
CA GLY A 150 -1.45 -18.48 5.03
C GLY A 150 -2.41 -19.02 6.10
N SER A 151 -3.15 -18.18 6.82
CA SER A 151 -4.11 -18.65 7.85
C SER A 151 -5.24 -19.51 7.26
N THR A 152 -5.78 -19.13 6.10
CA THR A 152 -6.78 -19.93 5.37
C THR A 152 -6.16 -21.19 4.78
N LYS A 153 -4.84 -21.29 4.59
CA LYS A 153 -4.20 -22.59 4.28
C LYS A 153 -4.14 -23.51 5.50
N ALA A 154 -3.94 -22.94 6.69
CA ALA A 154 -3.91 -23.69 7.94
C ALA A 154 -5.31 -24.24 8.30
N ASP A 155 -6.37 -23.48 7.99
CA ASP A 155 -7.77 -23.92 8.09
C ASP A 155 -8.53 -23.69 6.77
N PRO A 156 -8.44 -24.63 5.81
CA PRO A 156 -8.93 -24.45 4.45
C PRO A 156 -10.43 -24.21 4.36
N ALA A 157 -10.78 -23.21 3.54
CA ALA A 157 -12.17 -22.90 3.19
C ALA A 157 -12.76 -23.94 2.23
N TYR A 158 -14.07 -24.13 2.33
CA TYR A 158 -14.84 -24.95 1.40
C TYR A 158 -15.30 -24.14 0.18
N VAL A 159 -15.36 -24.85 -0.94
CA VAL A 159 -16.00 -24.46 -2.20
C VAL A 159 -17.05 -25.50 -2.57
N MET A 160 -18.01 -25.16 -3.42
CA MET A 160 -18.92 -26.13 -4.01
C MET A 160 -18.28 -26.73 -5.27
N ASN A 161 -18.20 -28.06 -5.39
CA ASN A 161 -17.61 -28.71 -6.56
C ASN A 161 -18.67 -28.91 -7.65
N GLU A 162 -18.40 -28.41 -8.86
CA GLU A 162 -19.35 -28.42 -9.99
C GLU A 162 -19.66 -29.85 -10.48
N VAL A 163 -18.69 -30.75 -10.42
CA VAL A 163 -18.81 -32.13 -10.95
C VAL A 163 -19.57 -33.04 -9.98
N THR A 164 -19.28 -32.93 -8.68
CA THR A 164 -19.87 -33.81 -7.67
C THR A 164 -21.15 -33.25 -7.06
N GLY A 165 -21.32 -31.92 -7.08
CA GLY A 165 -22.40 -31.24 -6.36
C GLY A 165 -22.24 -31.27 -4.83
N GLU A 166 -21.04 -31.62 -4.34
CA GLU A 166 -20.70 -31.67 -2.92
C GLU A 166 -19.65 -30.60 -2.58
N ILE A 167 -19.51 -30.29 -1.29
CA ILE A 167 -18.43 -29.40 -0.84
C ILE A 167 -17.07 -30.10 -0.97
N ALA A 168 -16.04 -29.33 -1.30
CA ALA A 168 -14.66 -29.76 -1.27
C ALA A 168 -13.79 -28.62 -0.72
N LEU A 169 -12.62 -28.94 -0.17
CA LEU A 169 -11.66 -27.92 0.21
C LEU A 169 -11.13 -27.25 -1.05
N TYR A 170 -10.90 -25.93 -1.00
CA TYR A 170 -10.46 -25.18 -2.18
C TYR A 170 -9.11 -25.66 -2.75
N THR A 171 -8.28 -26.29 -1.92
CA THR A 171 -6.99 -26.92 -2.28
C THR A 171 -7.15 -28.26 -2.99
N GLU A 172 -8.33 -28.86 -2.94
CA GLU A 172 -8.64 -30.20 -3.46
C GLU A 172 -9.71 -30.16 -4.57
N CYS A 173 -10.11 -28.96 -5.01
CA CYS A 173 -11.17 -28.75 -5.99
C CYS A 173 -10.67 -27.95 -7.20
N ASP A 174 -10.55 -28.64 -8.34
CA ASP A 174 -10.12 -28.03 -9.61
C ASP A 174 -11.28 -27.31 -10.34
N THR A 175 -12.53 -27.67 -10.03
CA THR A 175 -13.73 -27.19 -10.73
C THR A 175 -14.77 -26.64 -9.75
N PRO A 176 -14.46 -25.54 -9.04
CA PRO A 176 -15.42 -24.96 -8.12
C PRO A 176 -16.54 -24.23 -8.86
N VAL A 177 -17.73 -24.25 -8.28
CA VAL A 177 -18.87 -23.42 -8.70
C VAL A 177 -18.58 -21.97 -8.32
N LEU A 178 -18.76 -21.06 -9.29
CA LEU A 178 -18.49 -19.65 -9.08
C LEU A 178 -19.69 -18.90 -8.48
N GLU A 179 -20.91 -19.26 -8.88
CA GLU A 179 -22.15 -18.59 -8.45
C GLU A 179 -23.12 -19.56 -7.80
N GLY A 180 -23.66 -19.17 -6.64
CA GLY A 180 -24.74 -19.90 -6.02
C GLY A 180 -24.92 -19.63 -4.53
N GLU A 181 -26.11 -20.00 -4.07
CA GLU A 181 -26.44 -20.16 -2.66
C GLU A 181 -26.69 -21.64 -2.39
N PHE A 182 -26.19 -22.13 -1.26
CA PHE A 182 -26.29 -23.54 -0.89
C PHE A 182 -26.58 -23.67 0.61
N GLU A 183 -26.91 -24.89 1.03
CA GLU A 183 -27.04 -25.24 2.43
C GLU A 183 -26.11 -26.42 2.74
N VAL A 184 -25.19 -26.22 3.69
CA VAL A 184 -24.18 -27.21 4.07
C VAL A 184 -24.37 -27.53 5.55
N ARG A 185 -24.84 -28.76 5.85
CA ARG A 185 -25.13 -29.21 7.22
C ARG A 185 -26.00 -28.22 8.03
N GLY A 186 -26.97 -27.58 7.38
CA GLY A 186 -27.87 -26.59 8.00
C GLY A 186 -27.33 -25.16 8.05
N ILE A 187 -26.11 -24.91 7.58
CA ILE A 187 -25.53 -23.57 7.46
C ILE A 187 -25.82 -23.06 6.04
N LYS A 188 -26.50 -21.92 5.94
CA LYS A 188 -26.69 -21.24 4.65
C LYS A 188 -25.39 -20.58 4.23
N VAL A 189 -24.99 -20.85 3.00
CA VAL A 189 -23.76 -20.32 2.42
C VAL A 189 -23.99 -19.71 1.05
N LYS A 190 -23.14 -18.77 0.67
CA LYS A 190 -23.14 -18.09 -0.63
C LYS A 190 -21.72 -18.01 -1.16
N THR A 191 -21.51 -18.15 -2.47
CA THR A 191 -20.17 -17.91 -3.02
C THR A 191 -19.78 -16.44 -2.89
N ALA A 192 -18.50 -16.16 -2.64
CA ALA A 192 -18.01 -14.79 -2.54
C ALA A 192 -18.32 -13.97 -3.80
N TYR A 193 -18.29 -14.57 -4.98
CA TYR A 193 -18.65 -13.92 -6.23
C TYR A 193 -20.13 -13.55 -6.33
N SER A 194 -21.06 -14.43 -5.91
CA SER A 194 -22.48 -14.08 -5.83
C SER A 194 -22.74 -12.95 -4.84
N ALA A 195 -22.07 -12.97 -3.69
CA ALA A 195 -22.15 -11.88 -2.71
C ALA A 195 -21.60 -10.57 -3.27
N LEU A 196 -20.50 -10.61 -4.03
CA LEU A 196 -19.93 -9.43 -4.70
C LEU A 196 -20.90 -8.83 -5.73
N LYS A 197 -21.52 -9.66 -6.59
CA LYS A 197 -22.50 -9.20 -7.60
C LYS A 197 -23.66 -8.47 -6.96
N GLU A 198 -24.22 -9.03 -5.88
CA GLU A 198 -25.31 -8.39 -5.14
C GLU A 198 -24.90 -7.05 -4.53
N HIS A 199 -23.71 -7.01 -3.93
CA HIS A 199 -23.21 -5.80 -3.29
C HIS A 199 -22.87 -4.70 -4.31
N MET A 200 -22.33 -5.06 -5.48
CA MET A 200 -21.97 -4.12 -6.54
C MET A 200 -23.16 -3.57 -7.33
N ALA A 201 -24.31 -4.25 -7.30
CA ALA A 201 -25.51 -3.86 -8.05
C ALA A 201 -26.00 -2.43 -7.77
N ALA A 202 -25.61 -1.85 -6.62
CA ALA A 202 -25.92 -0.48 -6.24
C ALA A 202 -25.17 0.61 -7.04
N TYR A 203 -24.09 0.26 -7.75
CA TYR A 203 -23.21 1.23 -8.41
C TYR A 203 -23.33 1.16 -9.93
N THR A 204 -24.24 1.95 -10.52
CA THR A 204 -24.45 1.93 -11.98
C THR A 204 -23.48 2.83 -12.74
N VAL A 205 -23.24 2.54 -14.02
CA VAL A 205 -22.42 3.40 -14.89
C VAL A 205 -23.11 4.74 -15.17
N GLU A 206 -24.44 4.77 -15.16
CA GLU A 206 -25.24 5.99 -15.28
C GLU A 206 -25.03 6.92 -14.07
N ASP A 207 -25.12 6.39 -12.85
CA ASP A 207 -24.85 7.16 -11.63
C ASP A 207 -23.38 7.64 -11.60
N ALA A 208 -22.44 6.76 -11.97
CA ALA A 208 -21.03 7.14 -12.05
C ALA A 208 -20.81 8.28 -13.05
N SER A 209 -21.49 8.26 -14.19
CA SER A 209 -21.42 9.33 -15.18
C SER A 209 -21.98 10.65 -14.65
N GLU A 210 -23.11 10.61 -13.93
CA GLU A 210 -23.69 11.82 -13.32
C GLU A 210 -22.76 12.41 -12.25
N LEU A 211 -22.23 11.56 -11.38
CA LEU A 211 -21.44 11.98 -10.22
C LEU A 211 -20.05 12.47 -10.61
N SER A 212 -19.38 11.72 -11.48
CA SER A 212 -17.98 11.96 -11.87
C SER A 212 -17.83 12.90 -13.05
N GLY A 213 -18.88 13.09 -13.86
CA GLY A 213 -18.81 13.84 -15.12
C GLY A 213 -18.16 13.08 -16.28
N VAL A 214 -17.71 11.85 -16.06
CA VAL A 214 -17.15 10.98 -17.12
C VAL A 214 -18.31 10.38 -17.93
N PRO A 215 -18.36 10.53 -19.27
CA PRO A 215 -19.45 9.98 -20.06
C PRO A 215 -19.58 8.47 -19.92
N VAL A 216 -20.82 7.94 -19.87
CA VAL A 216 -21.11 6.50 -19.80
C VAL A 216 -20.29 5.68 -20.80
N GLU A 217 -20.19 6.14 -22.05
CA GLU A 217 -19.42 5.43 -23.08
C GLU A 217 -17.92 5.34 -22.76
N THR A 218 -17.35 6.38 -22.15
CA THR A 218 -15.95 6.37 -21.68
C THR A 218 -15.77 5.41 -20.51
N ILE A 219 -16.77 5.31 -19.61
CA ILE A 219 -16.75 4.32 -18.51
C ILE A 219 -16.76 2.90 -19.09
N ARG A 220 -17.61 2.65 -20.09
CA ARG A 220 -17.66 1.35 -20.78
C ARG A 220 -16.37 1.06 -21.56
N GLU A 221 -15.76 2.05 -22.19
CA GLU A 221 -14.44 1.88 -22.84
C GLU A 221 -13.37 1.45 -21.81
N LEU A 222 -13.36 2.03 -20.61
CA LEU A 222 -12.45 1.58 -19.55
C LEU A 222 -12.72 0.13 -19.14
N VAL A 223 -13.99 -0.28 -19.04
CA VAL A 223 -14.38 -1.69 -18.79
C VAL A 223 -13.92 -2.59 -19.94
N ASP A 224 -14.08 -2.17 -21.19
CA ASP A 224 -13.62 -2.89 -22.37
C ASP A 224 -12.11 -3.08 -22.36
N ILE A 225 -11.35 -2.06 -21.95
CA ILE A 225 -9.89 -2.14 -21.81
C ILE A 225 -9.50 -3.21 -20.79
N TYR A 226 -10.04 -3.15 -19.56
CA TYR A 226 -9.70 -4.13 -18.52
C TYR A 226 -10.11 -5.56 -18.90
N THR A 227 -11.23 -5.72 -19.60
CA THR A 227 -11.78 -7.05 -19.96
C THR A 227 -11.32 -7.56 -21.33
N SER A 228 -10.44 -6.81 -22.03
CA SER A 228 -9.97 -7.16 -23.37
C SER A 228 -9.10 -8.41 -23.46
N GLY A 229 -8.52 -8.85 -22.33
CA GLY A 229 -7.49 -9.89 -22.29
C GLY A 229 -6.08 -9.40 -22.66
N GLU A 230 -5.94 -8.14 -23.04
CA GLU A 230 -4.63 -7.49 -23.27
C GLU A 230 -3.99 -7.04 -21.94
N PRO A 231 -2.66 -6.87 -21.87
CA PRO A 231 -2.00 -6.39 -20.66
C PRO A 231 -2.35 -4.93 -20.30
N VAL A 232 -2.97 -4.72 -19.13
CA VAL A 232 -3.37 -3.40 -18.63
C VAL A 232 -2.62 -3.04 -17.35
N MET A 233 -1.89 -1.92 -17.39
CA MET A 233 -1.23 -1.32 -16.23
C MET A 233 -2.02 -0.11 -15.72
N ALA A 234 -2.52 -0.18 -14.50
CA ALA A 234 -3.09 0.94 -13.76
C ALA A 234 -1.96 1.66 -13.00
N TYR A 235 -1.39 2.70 -13.62
CA TYR A 235 -0.32 3.49 -13.03
C TYR A 235 -0.87 4.58 -12.12
N THR A 236 -0.67 4.43 -10.81
CA THR A 236 -1.19 5.35 -9.78
C THR A 236 -0.14 5.69 -8.73
N GLN A 237 -0.28 6.85 -8.09
CA GLN A 237 0.52 7.24 -6.93
C GLN A 237 -0.40 7.96 -5.91
N PHE A 238 0.17 8.84 -5.09
CA PHE A 238 -0.48 9.43 -3.93
C PHE A 238 -1.70 10.31 -4.23
N GLY A 239 -1.99 10.71 -5.47
CA GLY A 239 -3.12 11.61 -5.71
C GLY A 239 -4.47 11.02 -5.26
N ILE A 240 -4.66 9.70 -5.42
CA ILE A 240 -5.86 9.04 -4.90
C ILE A 240 -5.79 8.85 -3.38
N ASP A 241 -4.62 8.59 -2.78
CA ASP A 241 -4.45 8.38 -1.33
C ASP A 241 -4.97 9.54 -0.46
N HIS A 242 -5.12 10.74 -1.04
CA HIS A 242 -5.56 11.95 -0.34
C HIS A 242 -7.08 12.17 -0.29
N TYR A 243 -7.88 11.21 -0.78
CA TYR A 243 -9.34 11.26 -0.70
C TYR A 243 -9.92 10.37 0.42
N ARG A 244 -11.20 10.57 0.73
CA ARG A 244 -11.95 9.66 1.60
C ARG A 244 -12.21 8.36 0.82
N GLY A 245 -11.98 7.21 1.46
CA GLY A 245 -12.26 5.90 0.85
C GLY A 245 -11.20 5.43 -0.15
N SER A 246 -10.01 6.03 -0.18
CA SER A 246 -8.93 5.64 -1.10
C SER A 246 -8.47 4.19 -0.92
N HIS A 247 -8.58 3.64 0.29
CA HIS A 247 -8.37 2.21 0.52
C HIS A 247 -9.44 1.36 -0.16
N LEU A 248 -10.69 1.81 -0.21
CA LEU A 248 -11.73 1.11 -0.95
C LEU A 248 -11.48 1.23 -2.46
N TRP A 249 -10.93 2.34 -2.95
CA TRP A 249 -10.58 2.48 -4.37
C TRP A 249 -9.46 1.51 -4.75
N GLY A 250 -8.41 1.42 -3.93
CA GLY A 250 -7.34 0.45 -4.11
C GLY A 250 -7.87 -0.99 -4.09
N GLN A 251 -8.73 -1.32 -3.13
CA GLN A 251 -9.39 -2.62 -3.04
C GLN A 251 -10.21 -2.91 -4.31
N THR A 252 -11.01 -1.95 -4.80
CA THR A 252 -11.82 -2.09 -6.01
C THR A 252 -10.96 -2.35 -7.24
N LEU A 253 -9.90 -1.57 -7.48
CA LEU A 253 -9.04 -1.80 -8.65
C LEU A 253 -8.28 -3.12 -8.57
N ALA A 254 -7.85 -3.55 -7.38
CA ALA A 254 -7.22 -4.85 -7.22
C ALA A 254 -8.21 -6.00 -7.50
N ILE A 255 -9.48 -5.87 -7.11
CA ILE A 255 -10.54 -6.82 -7.47
C ILE A 255 -10.76 -6.84 -8.98
N ILE A 256 -10.87 -5.68 -9.64
CA ILE A 256 -10.97 -5.60 -11.11
C ILE A 256 -9.79 -6.32 -11.77
N ALA A 257 -8.56 -6.05 -11.33
CA ALA A 257 -7.37 -6.68 -11.88
C ALA A 257 -7.36 -8.20 -11.64
N ALA A 258 -7.81 -8.66 -10.47
CA ALA A 258 -7.95 -10.09 -10.17
C ALA A 258 -9.02 -10.76 -11.05
N LEU A 259 -10.19 -10.14 -11.25
CA LEU A 259 -11.26 -10.73 -12.05
C LEU A 259 -10.96 -10.77 -13.56
N THR A 260 -10.06 -9.90 -14.01
CA THR A 260 -9.69 -9.74 -15.43
C THR A 260 -8.32 -10.30 -15.78
N ASN A 261 -7.68 -11.03 -14.87
CA ASN A 261 -6.35 -11.64 -15.07
C ASN A 261 -5.27 -10.60 -15.47
N ASN A 262 -5.31 -9.45 -14.79
CA ASN A 262 -4.35 -8.35 -14.88
C ASN A 262 -3.42 -8.28 -13.66
N LEU A 263 -3.29 -9.37 -12.91
CA LEU A 263 -2.31 -9.55 -11.84
C LEU A 263 -1.26 -10.58 -12.26
N SER A 264 -0.02 -10.39 -11.80
CA SER A 264 1.08 -11.35 -12.01
C SER A 264 1.37 -11.68 -13.48
N ARG A 265 1.14 -10.73 -14.39
CA ARG A 265 1.32 -10.86 -15.83
C ARG A 265 2.14 -9.69 -16.38
N HIS A 266 3.05 -9.99 -17.32
CA HIS A 266 3.88 -8.97 -17.97
C HIS A 266 3.03 -7.86 -18.61
N GLY A 267 3.39 -6.61 -18.32
CA GLY A 267 2.69 -5.43 -18.80
C GLY A 267 1.34 -5.15 -18.12
N SER A 268 0.95 -5.97 -17.15
CA SER A 268 -0.26 -5.78 -16.35
C SER A 268 0.08 -5.43 -14.91
N GLY A 269 -0.81 -4.71 -14.23
CA GLY A 269 -0.71 -4.52 -12.80
C GLY A 269 -1.43 -3.29 -12.30
N LEU A 270 -1.23 -3.03 -11.01
CA LEU A 270 -1.75 -1.86 -10.32
C LEU A 270 -0.66 -1.30 -9.41
N GLY A 271 -0.37 -0.01 -9.54
CA GLY A 271 0.52 0.68 -8.63
C GLY A 271 1.42 1.73 -9.27
N GLY A 272 2.33 2.26 -8.44
CA GLY A 272 3.30 3.27 -8.85
C GLY A 272 4.60 2.63 -9.33
N PRO A 273 5.74 3.34 -9.25
CA PRO A 273 7.01 2.76 -9.66
C PRO A 273 7.54 1.66 -8.71
N GLY A 274 6.75 1.15 -7.77
CA GLY A 274 7.22 0.37 -6.63
C GLY A 274 7.65 -1.07 -6.95
N CYS A 275 8.94 -1.29 -7.16
CA CYS A 275 9.66 -2.51 -6.83
C CYS A 275 9.42 -2.86 -5.35
N PRO A 276 9.25 -4.15 -5.01
CA PRO A 276 8.71 -4.54 -3.72
C PRO A 276 9.70 -4.32 -2.58
N LYS A 277 9.19 -4.52 -1.35
CA LYS A 277 9.95 -4.49 -0.09
C LYS A 277 11.28 -5.26 -0.16
N GLY A 278 11.40 -6.29 -0.99
CA GLY A 278 12.64 -7.04 -1.24
C GLY A 278 13.82 -6.22 -1.77
N ALA A 279 13.59 -5.16 -2.56
CA ALA A 279 14.65 -4.26 -3.03
C ALA A 279 15.23 -3.39 -1.89
N LEU A 280 14.47 -3.23 -0.82
CA LEU A 280 14.86 -2.54 0.41
C LEU A 280 15.18 -3.51 1.55
N ALA A 281 15.02 -4.83 1.37
CA ALA A 281 15.27 -5.83 2.41
C ALA A 281 16.66 -5.73 3.05
N PRO A 282 17.75 -5.46 2.29
CA PRO A 282 19.07 -5.24 2.90
C PRO A 282 19.14 -4.01 3.81
N LEU A 283 18.20 -3.06 3.69
CA LEU A 283 18.10 -1.85 4.53
C LEU A 283 17.14 -2.01 5.71
N TYR A 284 16.35 -3.08 5.75
CA TYR A 284 15.44 -3.39 6.87
C TYR A 284 16.09 -4.27 7.94
N VAL A 285 17.38 -4.58 7.82
CA VAL A 285 18.13 -5.22 8.91
C VAL A 285 18.12 -4.26 10.09
N ASN A 286 17.39 -4.62 11.13
CA ASN A 286 17.31 -3.83 12.34
C ASN A 286 18.71 -3.78 12.97
N PRO A 287 19.36 -2.61 13.08
CA PRO A 287 20.71 -2.51 13.64
C PRO A 287 20.78 -3.04 15.07
N VAL A 288 19.66 -3.09 15.79
CA VAL A 288 19.57 -3.71 17.13
C VAL A 288 19.76 -5.22 17.06
N VAL A 289 19.30 -5.87 15.98
CA VAL A 289 19.46 -7.31 15.76
C VAL A 289 20.90 -7.66 15.37
N SER A 290 21.58 -6.82 14.59
CA SER A 290 22.97 -7.06 14.18
C SER A 290 24.02 -6.60 15.21
N THR A 291 23.76 -5.54 15.97
CA THR A 291 24.70 -5.07 17.03
C THR A 291 24.50 -5.77 18.37
N GLY A 292 23.33 -6.37 18.62
CA GLY A 292 23.00 -7.00 19.91
C GLY A 292 22.89 -6.01 21.07
N VAL A 293 22.96 -4.71 20.79
CA VAL A 293 22.93 -3.64 21.79
C VAL A 293 21.52 -3.05 21.80
N SER A 294 20.74 -3.42 22.81
CA SER A 294 19.53 -2.68 23.15
C SER A 294 19.55 -2.30 24.64
N PRO A 295 19.66 -1.01 24.98
CA PRO A 295 19.54 -0.52 26.35
C PRO A 295 18.17 -0.75 26.96
N VAL A 296 17.17 -0.85 26.09
CA VAL A 296 15.77 -0.76 26.47
C VAL A 296 15.13 -2.08 26.14
N ASP A 297 14.23 -2.52 27.00
CA ASP A 297 13.37 -3.65 26.69
C ASP A 297 12.42 -3.25 25.54
N ILE A 298 12.91 -3.36 24.31
CA ILE A 298 12.16 -3.03 23.08
C ILE A 298 10.87 -3.84 23.02
N ALA A 299 10.82 -5.04 23.63
CA ALA A 299 9.61 -5.83 23.69
C ALA A 299 8.53 -5.18 24.59
N ASN A 300 8.94 -4.30 25.52
CA ASN A 300 8.06 -3.58 26.46
C ASN A 300 7.94 -2.08 26.20
N MET A 301 8.68 -1.53 25.23
CA MET A 301 8.34 -0.22 24.65
C MET A 301 7.30 -0.46 23.57
N ASP A 302 6.09 0.09 23.70
CA ASP A 302 5.28 0.41 22.52
C ASP A 302 5.44 1.91 22.21
N PRO A 303 6.48 2.30 21.43
CA PRO A 303 6.77 3.70 21.15
C PRO A 303 5.87 4.28 20.05
N ARG A 304 4.84 3.54 19.60
CA ARG A 304 4.11 3.87 18.38
C ARG A 304 2.88 4.71 18.70
N LEU A 305 3.11 6.02 18.87
CA LEU A 305 2.03 6.98 18.69
C LEU A 305 1.66 7.02 17.21
N CYS A 306 0.40 6.70 16.87
CA CYS A 306 -0.07 6.87 15.51
C CYS A 306 0.09 8.34 15.09
N SER A 307 0.71 8.60 13.94
CA SER A 307 0.91 9.98 13.44
C SER A 307 -0.39 10.75 13.27
N ALA A 308 -1.51 10.06 13.01
CA ALA A 308 -2.85 10.65 12.93
C ALA A 308 -3.37 11.14 14.30
N ALA A 309 -2.93 10.52 15.40
CA ALA A 309 -3.29 10.91 16.76
C ALA A 309 -2.30 11.91 17.37
N TRP A 310 -1.15 12.15 16.73
CA TRP A 310 -0.05 12.94 17.29
C TRP A 310 -0.48 14.34 17.69
N LEU A 311 -1.12 15.10 16.78
CA LEU A 311 -1.57 16.47 17.05
C LEU A 311 -2.54 16.53 18.25
N GLU A 312 -3.53 15.64 18.27
CA GLU A 312 -4.51 15.57 19.36
C GLU A 312 -3.84 15.21 20.68
N THR A 313 -2.86 14.31 20.64
CA THR A 313 -2.13 13.84 21.83
C THR A 313 -1.29 14.96 22.43
N VAL A 314 -0.57 15.74 21.60
CA VAL A 314 0.18 16.92 22.07
C VAL A 314 -0.77 17.94 22.71
N ARG A 315 -1.93 18.19 22.08
CA ARG A 315 -2.91 19.18 22.56
C ARG A 315 -3.58 18.78 23.87
N THR A 316 -3.96 17.52 24.00
CA THR A 316 -4.78 17.04 25.13
C THR A 316 -3.95 16.39 26.24
N GLY A 317 -2.71 16.00 25.94
CA GLY A 317 -1.90 15.15 26.79
C GLY A 317 -2.50 13.76 26.97
N LYS A 318 -3.33 13.28 26.03
CA LYS A 318 -4.01 11.98 26.10
C LYS A 318 -3.87 11.19 24.81
N TYR A 319 -3.61 9.89 24.95
CA TYR A 319 -3.59 8.93 23.85
C TYR A 319 -4.40 7.70 24.23
N CYS A 320 -5.35 7.29 23.38
CA CYS A 320 -6.27 6.18 23.67
C CYS A 320 -7.02 6.31 25.02
N GLY A 321 -7.30 7.54 25.46
CA GLY A 321 -7.97 7.84 26.73
C GLY A 321 -7.04 7.91 27.96
N GLU A 322 -5.82 7.39 27.83
CA GLU A 322 -4.80 7.39 28.88
C GLU A 322 -3.96 8.66 28.86
N ASP A 323 -3.40 9.03 30.00
CA ASP A 323 -2.49 10.18 30.10
C ASP A 323 -1.19 9.89 29.35
N TYR A 324 -0.89 10.72 28.37
CA TYR A 324 0.28 10.64 27.51
C TYR A 324 0.80 12.06 27.18
N PRO A 325 1.37 12.79 28.16
CA PRO A 325 1.84 14.14 27.94
C PRO A 325 3.13 14.14 27.11
N ILE A 326 3.05 14.61 25.86
CA ILE A 326 4.22 14.79 25.00
C ILE A 326 4.83 16.15 25.30
N LYS A 327 6.11 16.16 25.66
CA LYS A 327 6.84 17.38 26.06
C LYS A 327 8.00 17.74 25.15
N ALA A 328 8.50 16.81 24.36
CA ALA A 328 9.60 17.08 23.45
C ALA A 328 9.31 16.49 22.06
N PHE A 329 9.77 17.18 21.03
CA PHE A 329 9.85 16.69 19.66
C PHE A 329 11.30 16.76 19.19
N VAL A 330 11.80 15.64 18.66
CA VAL A 330 13.07 15.59 17.94
C VAL A 330 12.75 15.09 16.54
N GLY A 331 12.84 15.98 15.56
CA GLY A 331 12.55 15.71 14.15
C GLY A 331 13.83 15.58 13.35
N ALA A 332 13.87 14.57 12.48
CA ALA A 332 14.89 14.40 11.46
C ALA A 332 14.21 14.08 10.13
N THR A 333 14.79 14.51 9.01
CA THR A 333 14.32 14.14 7.65
C THR A 333 12.86 14.50 7.34
N GLY A 334 12.25 15.44 8.08
CA GLY A 334 10.83 15.77 7.98
C GLY A 334 10.52 17.21 8.35
N ASN A 335 9.53 17.79 7.65
CA ASN A 335 9.08 19.16 7.86
C ASN A 335 7.56 19.21 8.21
N PRO A 336 7.15 18.68 9.38
CA PRO A 336 5.74 18.59 9.77
C PRO A 336 5.02 19.95 9.83
N ALA A 337 5.73 21.04 10.12
CA ALA A 337 5.13 22.38 10.14
C ALA A 337 4.55 22.80 8.77
N SER A 338 5.11 22.32 7.64
CA SER A 338 4.57 22.61 6.30
C SER A 338 3.77 21.46 5.71
N ASN A 339 4.14 20.21 6.02
CA ASN A 339 3.63 19.04 5.30
C ASN A 339 2.44 18.35 5.96
N TYR A 340 2.15 18.62 7.24
CA TYR A 340 0.98 18.04 7.90
C TYR A 340 -0.28 18.87 7.58
N PRO A 341 -1.45 18.23 7.46
CA PRO A 341 -2.70 18.96 7.37
C PRO A 341 -2.90 19.78 8.64
N GLN A 342 -3.76 20.80 8.55
CA GLN A 342 -4.09 21.65 9.71
C GLN A 342 -2.87 22.39 10.27
N GLN A 343 -1.98 22.92 9.41
CA GLN A 343 -0.78 23.69 9.78
C GLN A 343 -1.00 24.71 10.91
N ARG A 344 -2.15 25.39 10.93
CA ARG A 344 -2.48 26.32 12.02
C ARG A 344 -2.48 25.63 13.39
N LEU A 345 -3.03 24.43 13.49
CA LEU A 345 -2.98 23.65 14.72
C LEU A 345 -1.57 23.19 15.05
N TRP A 346 -0.72 22.91 14.05
CA TRP A 346 0.70 22.69 14.33
C TRP A 346 1.32 23.93 15.03
N LEU A 347 1.11 25.12 14.46
CA LEU A 347 1.69 26.36 15.00
C LEU A 347 1.13 26.74 16.38
N GLU A 348 -0.17 26.54 16.60
CA GLU A 348 -0.84 26.93 17.85
C GLU A 348 -0.74 25.84 18.92
N ASP A 349 -0.95 24.58 18.55
CA ASP A 349 -1.11 23.46 19.49
C ASP A 349 0.15 22.61 19.64
N VAL A 350 1.11 22.64 18.69
CA VAL A 350 2.38 21.89 18.85
C VAL A 350 3.47 22.80 19.40
N VAL A 351 3.76 23.93 18.73
CA VAL A 351 4.85 24.82 19.16
C VAL A 351 4.68 25.31 20.58
N GLY A 352 3.47 25.72 20.95
CA GLY A 352 3.19 26.29 22.27
C GLY A 352 3.07 25.27 23.42
N ASN A 353 2.84 23.99 23.11
CA ASN A 353 2.60 22.95 24.12
C ASN A 353 3.79 22.03 24.39
N LEU A 354 4.80 22.04 23.50
CA LEU A 354 6.05 21.34 23.70
C LEU A 354 7.02 22.20 24.51
N ASP A 355 7.75 21.57 25.43
CA ASP A 355 8.81 22.19 26.23
C ASP A 355 10.14 22.23 25.45
N LEU A 356 10.28 21.40 24.40
CA LEU A 356 11.49 21.28 23.58
C LEU A 356 11.16 20.83 22.16
N ILE A 357 11.70 21.54 21.17
CA ILE A 357 11.64 21.21 19.75
C ILE A 357 13.06 21.24 19.18
N VAL A 358 13.53 20.07 18.72
CA VAL A 358 14.83 19.92 18.07
C VAL A 358 14.60 19.43 16.64
N THR A 359 15.22 20.09 15.67
CA THR A 359 15.18 19.66 14.27
C THR A 359 16.58 19.39 13.74
N THR A 360 16.82 18.21 13.17
CA THR A 360 17.99 17.91 12.35
C THR A 360 17.63 18.13 10.88
N ASP A 361 18.39 18.99 10.21
CA ASP A 361 18.11 19.34 8.82
C ASP A 361 19.37 19.88 8.14
N ILE A 362 19.41 19.76 6.82
CA ILE A 362 20.43 20.35 5.95
C ILE A 362 20.09 21.82 5.63
N GLU A 363 18.82 22.21 5.83
CA GLU A 363 18.30 23.55 5.53
C GLU A 363 17.42 24.10 6.66
N MET A 364 17.23 25.42 6.69
CA MET A 364 16.33 26.09 7.63
C MET A 364 14.87 25.99 7.16
N THR A 365 14.29 24.79 7.27
CA THR A 365 12.88 24.45 6.95
C THR A 365 11.89 25.17 7.88
N ASP A 366 10.59 25.14 7.55
CA ASP A 366 9.58 25.79 8.41
C ASP A 366 9.57 25.18 9.82
N THR A 367 9.71 23.86 9.95
CA THR A 367 9.82 23.20 11.26
C THR A 367 11.07 23.67 12.00
N ALA A 368 12.22 23.76 11.32
CA ALA A 368 13.46 24.26 11.90
C ALA A 368 13.33 25.71 12.41
N ARG A 369 12.59 26.58 11.70
CA ARG A 369 12.35 27.98 12.10
C ARG A 369 11.58 28.14 13.40
N TYR A 370 10.76 27.15 13.75
CA TYR A 370 9.99 27.13 15.00
C TYR A 370 10.63 26.21 16.07
N SER A 371 11.83 25.68 15.82
CA SER A 371 12.54 24.82 16.76
C SER A 371 13.38 25.62 17.76
N ASP A 372 13.53 25.10 18.97
CA ASP A 372 14.45 25.64 19.98
C ASP A 372 15.90 25.40 19.59
N TYR A 373 16.18 24.23 18.99
CA TYR A 373 17.49 23.86 18.47
C TYR A 373 17.39 23.35 17.04
N VAL A 374 18.32 23.79 16.21
CA VAL A 374 18.52 23.26 14.86
C VAL A 374 19.92 22.65 14.81
N LEU A 375 19.98 21.34 14.56
CA LEU A 375 21.22 20.59 14.46
C LEU A 375 21.57 20.44 12.97
N PRO A 376 22.75 20.93 12.53
CA PRO A 376 23.12 20.91 11.13
C PRO A 376 23.47 19.49 10.67
N ALA A 377 22.60 18.89 9.87
CA ALA A 377 22.83 17.59 9.27
C ALA A 377 23.77 17.71 8.05
N SER A 378 24.58 16.68 7.82
CA SER A 378 25.41 16.59 6.61
C SER A 378 24.57 16.32 5.37
N PHE A 379 24.97 16.89 4.23
CA PHE A 379 24.38 16.56 2.95
C PHE A 379 24.85 15.17 2.49
N TRP A 380 24.01 14.41 1.78
CA TRP A 380 24.30 13.00 1.42
C TRP A 380 25.52 12.78 0.50
N LEU A 381 26.21 13.86 0.06
CA LEU A 381 27.45 13.81 -0.71
C LEU A 381 28.70 13.94 0.17
N GLU A 382 28.52 14.15 1.47
CA GLU A 382 29.58 14.44 2.43
C GLU A 382 30.07 13.20 3.20
N TYR A 383 29.38 12.07 3.04
CA TYR A 383 29.69 10.79 3.69
C TYR A 383 29.27 9.62 2.79
N PRO A 384 29.88 8.43 2.95
CA PRO A 384 29.45 7.24 2.22
C PRO A 384 28.12 6.71 2.78
N ASP A 385 27.28 6.16 1.92
CA ASP A 385 25.96 5.65 2.30
C ASP A 385 25.46 4.59 1.30
N ILE A 386 24.48 3.77 1.69
CA ILE A 386 23.83 2.80 0.82
C ILE A 386 22.37 3.16 0.57
N ARG A 387 21.90 3.01 -0.67
CA ARG A 387 20.55 3.42 -1.08
C ARG A 387 19.86 2.32 -1.86
N GLY A 388 18.74 1.86 -1.34
CA GLY A 388 17.73 1.10 -2.09
C GLY A 388 16.65 2.07 -2.55
N ASN A 389 15.86 1.66 -3.53
CA ASN A 389 14.75 2.47 -4.02
C ASN A 389 13.53 1.60 -4.29
N PHE A 390 12.34 2.16 -4.10
CA PHE A 390 11.12 1.58 -4.62
C PHE A 390 11.09 1.63 -6.14
N SER A 391 11.71 2.60 -6.83
CA SER A 391 11.54 2.74 -8.29
C SER A 391 12.37 1.80 -9.18
N ASN A 392 13.26 0.99 -8.60
CA ASN A 392 14.13 0.08 -9.34
C ASN A 392 14.72 -0.99 -8.40
N PRO A 393 15.14 -2.15 -8.91
CA PRO A 393 15.57 -3.28 -8.09
C PRO A 393 17.04 -3.19 -7.65
N TYR A 394 17.65 -2.01 -7.53
CA TYR A 394 19.08 -1.90 -7.22
C TYR A 394 19.33 -1.34 -5.82
N LEU A 395 20.29 -1.95 -5.14
CA LEU A 395 21.00 -1.37 -4.01
C LEU A 395 22.25 -0.64 -4.55
N VAL A 396 22.44 0.62 -4.18
CA VAL A 396 23.46 1.52 -4.74
C VAL A 396 24.38 2.03 -3.65
N TYR A 397 25.69 2.07 -3.92
CA TYR A 397 26.68 2.74 -3.07
C TYR A 397 26.80 4.22 -3.44
N GLY A 398 26.49 5.10 -2.48
CA GLY A 398 26.85 6.51 -2.51
C GLY A 398 28.23 6.70 -1.90
N GLY A 399 29.22 7.12 -2.70
CA GLY A 399 30.53 7.50 -2.17
C GLY A 399 30.55 8.94 -1.66
N LYS A 400 31.48 9.22 -0.75
CA LYS A 400 31.81 10.57 -0.30
C LYS A 400 32.44 11.40 -1.42
N ALA A 401 31.87 12.57 -1.70
CA ALA A 401 32.37 13.50 -2.71
C ALA A 401 33.21 14.63 -2.11
N ILE A 402 32.82 15.14 -0.94
CA ILE A 402 33.53 16.19 -0.19
C ILE A 402 33.54 15.87 1.31
N GLU A 403 34.37 16.55 2.09
CA GLU A 403 34.26 16.53 3.55
C GLU A 403 33.00 17.26 4.03
N PRO A 404 32.38 16.84 5.15
CA PRO A 404 31.29 17.58 5.78
C PRO A 404 31.65 19.06 5.95
N LEU A 405 30.73 19.93 5.53
CA LEU A 405 30.96 21.36 5.63
C LEU A 405 30.74 21.85 7.07
N TRP A 406 31.59 22.79 7.51
CA TRP A 406 31.48 23.48 8.79
C TRP A 406 31.46 22.52 9.99
N GLU A 407 30.39 22.54 10.79
CA GLU A 407 30.18 21.70 11.96
C GLU A 407 29.13 20.60 11.72
N CYS A 408 28.68 20.42 10.46
CA CYS A 408 27.70 19.44 10.07
C CYS A 408 28.14 18.02 10.42
N LYS A 409 27.18 17.20 10.82
CA LYS A 409 27.36 15.78 11.15
C LYS A 409 26.26 14.97 10.48
N ASN A 410 26.54 13.72 10.12
CA ASN A 410 25.49 12.83 9.64
C ASN A 410 24.49 12.50 10.76
N ASP A 411 23.29 12.03 10.41
CA ASP A 411 22.23 11.75 11.37
C ASP A 411 22.62 10.69 12.42
N SER A 412 23.45 9.72 12.04
CA SER A 412 23.93 8.67 12.95
C SER A 412 24.84 9.23 14.05
N GLU A 413 25.75 10.14 13.71
CA GLU A 413 26.64 10.82 14.65
C GLU A 413 25.85 11.79 15.54
N ILE A 414 24.90 12.55 14.98
CA ILE A 414 24.00 13.42 15.75
C ILE A 414 23.21 12.58 16.77
N THR A 415 22.63 11.47 16.34
CA THR A 415 21.86 10.56 17.21
C THR A 415 22.75 9.98 18.32
N THR A 416 23.98 9.60 17.98
CA THR A 416 24.98 9.10 18.94
C THR A 416 25.33 10.17 19.99
N LEU A 417 25.56 11.41 19.57
CA LEU A 417 25.85 12.53 20.48
C LEU A 417 24.69 12.84 21.42
N ILE A 418 23.45 12.79 20.92
CA ILE A 418 22.25 12.95 21.74
C ILE A 418 22.18 11.82 22.78
N ALA A 419 22.36 10.57 22.36
CA ALA A 419 22.36 9.42 23.26
C ALA A 419 23.44 9.53 24.36
N HIS A 420 24.64 9.99 24.01
CA HIS A 420 25.72 10.25 24.97
C HIS A 420 25.35 11.36 25.95
N GLY A 421 24.75 12.46 25.46
CA GLY A 421 24.25 13.53 26.32
C GLY A 421 23.17 13.07 27.31
N LEU A 422 22.43 12.00 26.97
CA LEU A 422 21.44 11.35 27.83
C LEU A 422 22.03 10.25 28.75
N GLY A 423 23.34 9.96 28.66
CA GLY A 423 24.02 8.95 29.47
C GLY A 423 23.89 7.51 28.94
N TYR A 424 23.57 7.32 27.65
CA TYR A 424 23.47 6.01 27.00
C TYR A 424 24.72 5.65 26.17
N GLU A 425 25.89 6.20 26.51
CA GLU A 425 27.12 6.01 25.73
C GLU A 425 27.55 4.55 25.57
N GLU A 426 27.27 3.69 26.55
CA GLU A 426 27.58 2.26 26.50
C GLU A 426 26.74 1.52 25.45
N HIS A 427 25.60 2.09 25.06
CA HIS A 427 24.64 1.48 24.14
C HIS A 427 24.67 2.08 22.74
N TYR A 428 25.27 3.26 22.60
CA TYR A 428 25.40 3.95 21.33
C TYR A 428 26.88 4.27 21.09
N PRO A 429 27.75 3.28 20.83
CA PRO A 429 29.14 3.55 20.51
C PRO A 429 29.25 4.35 19.21
N TYR A 430 30.34 5.11 19.05
CA TYR A 430 30.63 5.77 17.79
C TYR A 430 30.99 4.72 16.74
N PHE A 431 30.18 4.63 15.70
CA PHE A 431 30.51 3.94 14.46
C PHE A 431 30.71 4.96 13.35
N THR A 432 31.71 4.70 12.50
CA THR A 432 31.90 5.40 11.24
C THR A 432 30.79 5.06 10.25
N ASP A 433 30.60 5.89 9.23
CA ASP A 433 29.61 5.63 8.17
C ASP A 433 29.81 4.25 7.51
N GLU A 434 31.06 3.87 7.26
CA GLU A 434 31.41 2.60 6.63
C GLU A 434 31.11 1.40 7.55
N GLU A 435 31.30 1.54 8.88
CA GLU A 435 30.92 0.52 9.85
C GLU A 435 29.40 0.36 9.96
N TRP A 436 28.64 1.46 9.85
CA TRP A 436 27.18 1.39 9.78
C TRP A 436 26.71 0.63 8.52
N ILE A 437 27.38 0.83 7.39
CA ILE A 437 27.09 0.07 6.16
C ILE A 437 27.39 -1.41 6.37
N ASP A 438 28.52 -1.76 7.00
CA ASP A 438 28.85 -3.15 7.32
C ASP A 438 27.80 -3.79 8.23
N ILE A 439 27.39 -3.11 9.30
CA ILE A 439 26.35 -3.54 10.24
C ILE A 439 25.00 -3.72 9.55
N GLY A 440 24.62 -2.80 8.65
CA GLY A 440 23.36 -2.86 7.91
C GLY A 440 23.32 -4.02 6.92
N LEU A 441 24.46 -4.40 6.34
CA LEU A 441 24.54 -5.50 5.39
C LEU A 441 24.80 -6.86 6.04
N ASP A 442 25.09 -6.91 7.35
CA ASP A 442 25.42 -8.13 8.08
C ASP A 442 24.19 -9.04 8.32
N SER A 443 23.89 -9.90 7.35
CA SER A 443 22.86 -10.94 7.48
C SER A 443 23.24 -12.24 6.74
N ASP A 444 22.69 -13.37 7.19
CA ASP A 444 22.88 -14.66 6.51
C ASP A 444 22.33 -14.63 5.08
N GLU A 445 21.24 -13.89 4.85
CA GLU A 445 20.64 -13.73 3.53
C GLU A 445 21.56 -12.94 2.58
N ASN A 446 22.09 -11.81 3.03
CA ASN A 446 23.03 -11.00 2.25
C ASN A 446 24.31 -11.77 1.94
N ARG A 447 24.85 -12.51 2.92
CA ARG A 447 25.99 -13.42 2.72
C ARG A 447 25.71 -14.48 1.66
N ALA A 448 24.56 -15.14 1.74
CA ALA A 448 24.16 -16.17 0.76
C ALA A 448 24.02 -15.61 -0.66
N ARG A 449 23.63 -14.34 -0.78
CA ARG A 449 23.47 -13.61 -2.04
C ARG A 449 24.76 -12.94 -2.52
N GLY A 450 25.85 -12.99 -1.76
CA GLY A 450 27.11 -12.30 -2.07
C GLY A 450 26.98 -10.78 -2.05
N ILE A 451 26.10 -10.26 -1.19
CA ILE A 451 25.90 -8.83 -0.96
C ILE A 451 26.68 -8.48 0.31
N ASP A 452 27.79 -7.78 0.13
CA ASP A 452 28.54 -7.17 1.23
C ASP A 452 29.03 -5.78 0.80
N HIS A 453 29.55 -5.02 1.76
CA HIS A 453 30.01 -3.67 1.52
C HIS A 453 31.14 -3.62 0.49
N ALA A 454 32.12 -4.51 0.56
CA ALA A 454 33.24 -4.54 -0.39
C ALA A 454 32.74 -4.74 -1.83
N THR A 455 31.84 -5.69 -2.03
CA THR A 455 31.21 -5.99 -3.31
C THR A 455 30.36 -4.83 -3.81
N LEU A 456 29.58 -4.20 -2.93
CA LEU A 456 28.75 -3.05 -3.28
C LEU A 456 29.61 -1.83 -3.65
N LYS A 457 30.73 -1.60 -2.97
CA LYS A 457 31.69 -0.53 -3.27
C LYS A 457 32.44 -0.77 -4.59
N GLU A 458 32.74 -2.02 -4.92
CA GLU A 458 33.32 -2.41 -6.22
C GLU A 458 32.30 -2.22 -7.36
N LYS A 459 31.11 -2.82 -7.24
CA LYS A 459 30.10 -2.86 -8.30
C LYS A 459 29.30 -1.57 -8.44
N LYS A 460 29.29 -0.71 -7.41
CA LYS A 460 28.48 0.52 -7.27
C LYS A 460 26.97 0.32 -7.23
N ALA A 461 26.44 -0.68 -7.91
CA ALA A 461 25.05 -1.08 -7.84
C ALA A 461 24.92 -2.60 -7.91
N ILE A 462 24.07 -3.17 -7.06
CA ILE A 462 23.75 -4.60 -7.06
C ILE A 462 22.24 -4.75 -7.27
N ARG A 463 21.86 -5.50 -8.30
CA ARG A 463 20.46 -5.88 -8.54
C ARG A 463 20.00 -6.86 -7.48
N GLN A 464 18.92 -6.54 -6.79
CA GLN A 464 18.34 -7.26 -5.66
C GLN A 464 17.25 -8.25 -6.09
N LEU A 465 16.47 -7.90 -7.12
CA LEU A 465 15.29 -8.65 -7.53
C LEU A 465 15.27 -8.86 -9.04
N GLY A 466 14.74 -10.01 -9.47
CA GLY A 466 14.73 -10.43 -10.88
C GLY A 466 16.13 -10.54 -11.49
N THR A 467 16.21 -10.70 -12.80
CA THR A 467 17.46 -10.63 -13.59
C THR A 467 17.40 -9.49 -14.60
N GLU A 468 18.50 -9.22 -15.32
CA GLU A 468 18.47 -8.18 -16.35
C GLU A 468 17.46 -8.50 -17.47
N GLU A 469 17.32 -9.78 -17.80
CA GLU A 469 16.42 -10.34 -18.80
C GLU A 469 14.99 -10.48 -18.28
N GLU A 470 14.82 -11.01 -17.06
CA GLU A 470 13.52 -11.30 -16.46
C GLU A 470 13.23 -10.31 -15.33
N PRO A 471 12.41 -9.27 -15.58
CA PRO A 471 12.06 -8.29 -14.56
C PRO A 471 11.30 -8.96 -13.41
N TRP A 472 11.37 -8.36 -12.23
CA TRP A 472 10.63 -8.88 -11.09
C TRP A 472 9.12 -8.66 -11.28
N MET A 473 8.33 -9.69 -10.94
CA MET A 473 6.87 -9.75 -11.11
C MET A 473 6.19 -10.08 -9.79
N VAL A 474 5.13 -9.32 -9.48
CA VAL A 474 4.28 -9.56 -8.30
C VAL A 474 3.63 -10.92 -8.37
N GLY A 475 3.57 -11.64 -7.25
CA GLY A 475 2.98 -12.98 -7.18
C GLY A 475 3.59 -13.99 -8.16
N GLY A 476 4.80 -13.73 -8.69
CA GLY A 476 5.54 -14.58 -9.63
C GLY A 476 6.62 -15.42 -8.93
N PHE A 477 7.80 -15.54 -9.58
CA PHE A 477 8.97 -16.38 -9.23
C PHE A 477 9.36 -16.50 -7.73
N GLU A 478 9.00 -15.54 -6.89
CA GLU A 478 9.36 -15.51 -5.46
C GLU A 478 8.31 -16.19 -4.55
N TYR A 479 7.08 -16.38 -5.02
CA TYR A 479 5.96 -16.91 -4.24
C TYR A 479 5.30 -18.15 -4.87
N ASP A 480 5.99 -18.88 -5.76
CA ASP A 480 5.44 -20.07 -6.43
C ASP A 480 4.05 -19.84 -7.08
N ASN A 481 3.80 -18.63 -7.61
CA ASN A 481 2.52 -18.16 -8.15
C ASN A 481 1.40 -17.93 -7.13
N GLU A 482 1.74 -17.65 -5.88
CA GLU A 482 0.80 -17.32 -4.81
C GLU A 482 0.89 -15.86 -4.37
N PHE A 483 -0.19 -15.36 -3.78
CA PHE A 483 -0.21 -14.06 -3.12
C PHE A 483 0.06 -14.21 -1.62
N PRO A 484 0.72 -13.24 -0.96
CA PRO A 484 0.93 -13.22 0.49
C PRO A 484 -0.36 -12.88 1.27
N THR A 485 -1.45 -13.55 0.94
CA THR A 485 -2.79 -13.42 1.52
C THR A 485 -3.11 -14.60 2.46
N PRO A 486 -4.19 -14.54 3.25
CA PRO A 486 -4.66 -15.66 4.04
C PRO A 486 -4.78 -16.97 3.26
N SER A 487 -5.36 -16.94 2.06
CA SER A 487 -5.59 -18.13 1.23
C SER A 487 -4.46 -18.50 0.27
N GLY A 488 -3.50 -17.60 0.03
CA GLY A 488 -2.54 -17.72 -1.08
C GLY A 488 -3.13 -17.29 -2.44
N ARG A 489 -4.41 -16.90 -2.49
CA ARG A 489 -5.14 -16.44 -3.68
C ARG A 489 -5.51 -14.96 -3.53
N ALA A 490 -5.92 -14.31 -4.61
CA ALA A 490 -6.45 -12.95 -4.53
C ALA A 490 -7.79 -12.94 -3.77
N GLU A 491 -7.85 -12.16 -2.70
CA GLU A 491 -8.98 -12.06 -1.78
C GLU A 491 -10.01 -11.04 -2.29
N ILE A 492 -11.09 -11.51 -2.92
CA ILE A 492 -12.15 -10.60 -3.37
C ILE A 492 -13.11 -10.18 -2.24
N TYR A 493 -12.99 -10.83 -1.08
CA TYR A 493 -13.83 -10.65 0.10
C TYR A 493 -12.95 -10.48 1.35
N CYS A 494 -13.17 -9.38 2.09
CA CYS A 494 -12.47 -9.10 3.34
C CYS A 494 -13.37 -9.53 4.51
N GLU A 495 -13.18 -10.74 5.05
CA GLU A 495 -14.02 -11.30 6.11
C GLU A 495 -14.15 -10.39 7.33
N ILE A 496 -13.02 -9.86 7.81
CA ILE A 496 -12.97 -8.97 8.96
C ILE A 496 -12.18 -7.71 8.60
N PRO A 497 -12.89 -6.61 8.23
CA PRO A 497 -12.26 -5.32 8.01
C PRO A 497 -11.52 -4.86 9.26
N THR A 498 -10.29 -4.38 9.09
CA THR A 498 -9.48 -3.79 10.17
C THR A 498 -9.04 -2.38 9.80
N ALA A 499 -8.72 -1.60 10.84
CA ALA A 499 -8.03 -0.33 10.67
C ALA A 499 -6.55 -0.56 10.33
N CYS A 500 -6.00 0.31 9.48
CA CYS A 500 -4.56 0.31 9.19
C CYS A 500 -3.73 0.66 10.44
N TYR A 501 -4.25 1.53 11.30
CA TYR A 501 -3.71 1.86 12.62
C TYR A 501 -4.85 2.01 13.60
N GLU A 502 -4.70 1.48 14.81
CA GLU A 502 -5.64 1.65 15.91
C GLU A 502 -5.06 2.62 16.95
N TYR A 503 -5.80 3.69 17.23
CA TYR A 503 -5.40 4.78 18.11
C TYR A 503 -6.59 5.33 18.93
N GLY A 504 -7.57 4.46 19.20
CA GLY A 504 -8.77 4.80 19.98
C GLY A 504 -9.90 5.45 19.17
N GLN A 505 -9.80 5.47 17.85
CA GLN A 505 -10.89 5.90 16.96
C GLN A 505 -11.96 4.80 16.81
N ASP A 506 -13.21 5.21 16.60
CA ASP A 506 -14.31 4.29 16.28
C ASP A 506 -14.28 3.88 14.80
N TRP A 507 -13.29 3.06 14.44
CA TRP A 507 -13.17 2.55 13.07
C TRP A 507 -14.17 1.44 12.76
N GLN A 508 -14.67 0.72 13.78
CA GLN A 508 -15.58 -0.42 13.61
C GLN A 508 -16.93 0.02 13.04
N SER A 509 -17.47 1.15 13.52
CA SER A 509 -18.72 1.69 12.99
C SER A 509 -18.58 2.16 11.53
N GLU A 510 -17.40 2.68 11.15
CA GLU A 510 -17.10 3.08 9.78
C GLU A 510 -16.87 1.89 8.84
N ALA A 511 -16.40 0.76 9.37
CA ALA A 511 -16.01 -0.42 8.59
C ALA A 511 -17.08 -1.51 8.45
N LYS A 512 -18.26 -1.34 9.09
CA LYS A 512 -19.32 -2.37 9.20
C LYS A 512 -19.72 -3.06 7.89
N ASP A 513 -19.70 -2.32 6.77
CA ASP A 513 -20.11 -2.79 5.44
C ASP A 513 -18.92 -2.86 4.46
N GLN A 514 -17.68 -2.85 4.97
CA GLN A 514 -16.47 -2.79 4.15
C GLN A 514 -15.84 -4.17 3.87
N GLN A 515 -16.60 -5.26 4.04
CA GLN A 515 -16.17 -6.59 3.58
C GLN A 515 -15.98 -6.62 2.06
N PHE A 516 -16.80 -5.82 1.36
CA PHE A 516 -16.59 -5.41 -0.02
C PHE A 516 -16.39 -3.89 -0.09
N PRO A 517 -15.80 -3.36 -1.18
CA PRO A 517 -15.70 -1.93 -1.38
C PRO A 517 -17.07 -1.22 -1.36
N VAL A 518 -17.15 -0.06 -0.72
CA VAL A 518 -18.36 0.77 -0.65
C VAL A 518 -18.05 2.21 -0.96
N TRP A 519 -19.02 2.92 -1.54
CA TRP A 519 -18.87 4.36 -1.75
C TRP A 519 -18.94 5.13 -0.43
N LEU A 520 -17.94 6.00 -0.20
CA LEU A 520 -17.92 6.94 0.91
C LEU A 520 -17.92 8.37 0.35
N PRO A 521 -19.04 9.12 0.45
CA PRO A 521 -19.07 10.47 -0.08
C PRO A 521 -18.06 11.38 0.64
N PRO A 522 -17.40 12.31 -0.08
CA PRO A 522 -16.57 13.34 0.54
C PRO A 522 -17.35 14.09 1.62
N PHE A 523 -16.67 14.47 2.71
CA PHE A 523 -17.32 15.15 3.84
C PHE A 523 -17.92 16.51 3.45
N GLU A 524 -17.21 17.28 2.62
CA GLU A 524 -17.53 18.68 2.37
C GLU A 524 -17.84 18.99 0.90
N ASN A 525 -17.08 18.43 -0.04
CA ASN A 525 -17.23 18.71 -1.47
C ASN A 525 -18.15 17.70 -2.19
N TRP A 526 -19.36 17.49 -1.64
CA TRP A 526 -20.35 16.57 -2.20
C TRP A 526 -21.69 17.28 -2.46
N PRO A 527 -22.45 16.98 -3.54
CA PRO A 527 -23.74 17.62 -3.78
C PRO A 527 -24.75 17.53 -2.63
N GLY A 528 -24.68 16.49 -1.82
CA GLY A 528 -25.51 16.34 -0.62
C GLY A 528 -24.96 17.00 0.65
N ALA A 529 -23.77 17.61 0.61
CA ALA A 529 -23.15 18.21 1.79
C ALA A 529 -23.69 19.62 2.05
N GLU A 530 -24.24 19.85 3.25
CA GLU A 530 -24.82 21.14 3.65
C GLU A 530 -23.81 22.29 3.51
N ILE A 531 -22.54 22.03 3.85
CA ILE A 531 -21.44 23.00 3.80
C ILE A 531 -21.14 23.52 2.39
N ARG A 532 -21.45 22.75 1.34
CA ARG A 532 -21.24 23.14 -0.07
C ARG A 532 -22.06 24.36 -0.47
N SER A 533 -23.22 24.58 0.17
CA SER A 533 -24.02 25.79 -0.05
C SER A 533 -23.31 27.07 0.41
N LYS A 534 -22.45 26.94 1.43
CA LYS A 534 -21.66 28.03 2.01
C LYS A 534 -20.29 28.16 1.33
N TYR A 535 -19.68 27.05 0.97
CA TYR A 535 -18.38 26.98 0.29
C TYR A 535 -18.55 26.23 -1.04
N PRO A 536 -18.90 26.95 -2.13
CA PRO A 536 -19.30 26.32 -3.40
C PRO A 536 -18.14 25.79 -4.26
N LEU A 537 -16.90 25.99 -3.82
CA LEU A 537 -15.67 25.60 -4.55
C LEU A 537 -14.98 24.43 -3.84
#